data_AF-A0A1B6FWC5-F1
#
_entry.id   AF-A0A1B6FWC5-F1
#
_cell.length_a   1.000
_cell.length_b   1.000
_cell.length_c   1.000
_cell.angle_alpha   90.00
_cell.angle_beta   90.00
_cell.angle_gamma   90.00
#
_symmetry.space_group_name_H-M   'P 1'
#
loop_
_entity.id
_entity.type
_entity.pdbx_description
1 polymer ?
#
loop_
_entity_poly.entity_id
_entity_poly.type
_entity_poly.pdbx_seq_one_letter_code
_entity_poly.pdbx_strand_id
1 'polypeptide(L)'
;MADVRDILELERSATPELTKEAILGNADKQKKKLLMQSTPKMPKRPEGMHREVFALLYNDNKDAPPLFPTDTGQGYKQLKAKLGMRKVRPWKWMPFTNPARKDGAVFHHWRRVADEAKEYPFAKFNKQVPIPSYSDAQYLQHLQSETWTRAETDHLFDLARRFDLRFGVMRDRWDVGRFPKPDRSIEDLKERYYNVSTILTKVKGGGSDGKIYVFDADHERRRKEQLKRLYDRTPEQIEEEQNLLNELRKIEARKKE
;
A
#
# COMPACT_ATOMS: atom_id res chain seq x y z
N MET A 1 -43.94 7.71 20.42
CA MET A 1 -42.61 7.17 20.04
C MET A 1 -41.69 7.42 21.22
N ALA A 2 -41.31 6.37 21.95
CA ALA A 2 -40.40 6.49 23.08
C ALA A 2 -38.97 6.71 22.56
N ASP A 3 -38.27 7.69 23.13
CA ASP A 3 -36.89 8.03 22.79
C ASP A 3 -35.93 7.01 23.45
N VAL A 4 -34.72 6.85 22.90
CA VAL A 4 -33.68 5.92 23.37
C VAL A 4 -33.35 6.12 24.85
N ARG A 5 -33.54 7.33 25.38
CA ARG A 5 -33.33 7.63 26.81
C ARG A 5 -34.44 7.08 27.70
N ASP A 6 -35.67 7.01 27.22
CA ASP A 6 -36.80 6.41 27.94
C ASP A 6 -36.71 4.86 27.90
N ILE A 7 -36.12 4.31 26.84
CA ILE A 7 -35.86 2.87 26.68
C ILE A 7 -34.75 2.37 27.64
N LEU A 8 -33.83 3.26 28.03
CA LEU A 8 -32.67 2.92 28.85
C LEU A 8 -32.78 3.39 30.31
N GLU A 9 -33.97 3.86 30.74
CA GLU A 9 -34.26 4.34 32.10
C GLU A 9 -33.21 5.35 32.65
N LEU A 10 -32.63 6.16 31.75
CA LEU A 10 -31.58 7.11 32.14
C LEU A 10 -32.20 8.39 32.73
N GLU A 11 -31.89 8.68 33.99
CA GLU A 11 -32.40 9.84 34.73
C GLU A 11 -32.02 11.15 34.02
N ARG A 12 -33.01 12.01 33.73
CA ARG A 12 -32.74 13.34 33.16
C ARG A 12 -32.16 14.25 34.24
N SER A 13 -30.92 14.68 34.08
CA SER A 13 -30.35 15.74 34.93
C SER A 13 -31.16 17.04 34.77
N ALA A 14 -31.69 17.56 35.89
CA ALA A 14 -32.50 18.77 35.92
C ALA A 14 -31.77 19.97 35.30
N THR A 15 -32.27 20.48 34.18
CA THR A 15 -31.85 21.77 33.62
C THR A 15 -32.57 22.90 34.37
N PRO A 16 -31.87 23.88 34.95
CA PRO A 16 -32.52 25.00 35.65
C PRO A 16 -33.32 25.85 34.66
N GLU A 17 -34.56 26.18 35.01
CA GLU A 17 -35.46 27.01 34.19
C GLU A 17 -34.89 28.43 34.01
N LEU A 18 -34.84 28.91 32.76
CA LEU A 18 -34.40 30.27 32.43
C LEU A 18 -35.50 31.27 32.77
N THR A 19 -35.36 31.98 33.89
CA THR A 19 -36.22 33.12 34.23
C THR A 19 -35.80 34.38 33.45
N LYS A 20 -36.77 35.27 33.19
CA LYS A 20 -36.61 36.50 32.38
C LYS A 20 -35.47 37.43 32.85
N GLU A 21 -35.11 37.37 34.13
CA GLU A 21 -34.02 38.17 34.70
C GLU A 21 -32.61 37.62 34.40
N ALA A 22 -32.47 36.33 34.07
CA ALA A 22 -31.21 35.73 33.63
C ALA A 22 -30.77 36.18 32.21
N ILE A 23 -31.70 36.77 31.45
CA ILE A 23 -31.50 37.17 30.04
C ILE A 23 -31.10 38.65 29.92
N LEU A 24 -31.51 39.51 30.86
CA LEU A 24 -31.29 40.98 30.77
C LEU A 24 -30.28 41.56 31.79
N GLY A 25 -29.71 40.75 32.69
CA GLY A 25 -28.67 41.18 33.64
C GLY A 25 -27.24 41.05 33.11
N ASN A 26 -26.37 42.00 33.44
CA ASN A 26 -24.96 42.12 32.99
C ASN A 26 -24.13 40.83 33.25
N ALA A 27 -23.98 39.99 32.22
CA ALA A 27 -23.57 38.58 32.30
C ALA A 27 -22.09 38.30 32.64
N ASP A 28 -21.22 39.31 32.64
CA ASP A 28 -19.78 39.08 32.74
C ASP A 28 -19.26 38.95 34.18
N LYS A 29 -19.94 39.55 35.16
CA LYS A 29 -19.49 39.48 36.58
C LYS A 29 -20.00 38.25 37.32
N GLN A 30 -21.14 37.67 36.92
CA GLN A 30 -21.69 36.45 37.54
C GLN A 30 -21.03 35.16 37.00
N LYS A 31 -20.67 35.10 35.72
CA LYS A 31 -19.94 33.95 35.13
C LYS A 31 -18.60 33.69 35.81
N LYS A 32 -17.87 34.74 36.20
CA LYS A 32 -16.57 34.62 36.87
C LYS A 32 -16.67 34.05 38.30
N LYS A 33 -17.79 34.27 38.99
CA LYS A 33 -18.01 33.78 40.37
C LYS A 33 -18.49 32.32 40.39
N LEU A 34 -19.28 31.91 39.38
CA LEU A 34 -19.77 30.53 39.22
C LEU A 34 -18.71 29.55 38.68
N LEU A 35 -17.80 30.00 37.80
CA LEU A 35 -16.70 29.15 37.30
C LEU A 35 -15.64 28.82 38.36
N MET A 36 -15.54 29.61 39.43
CA MET A 36 -14.54 29.38 40.49
C MET A 36 -15.04 28.43 41.59
N GLN A 37 -16.34 28.15 41.64
CA GLN A 37 -16.96 27.26 42.64
C GLN A 37 -17.19 25.82 42.15
N SER A 38 -17.05 25.54 40.84
CA SER A 38 -17.39 24.23 40.24
C SER A 38 -16.20 23.40 39.76
N THR A 39 -14.97 23.72 40.15
CA THR A 39 -13.81 22.85 39.85
C THR A 39 -13.55 21.89 41.02
N PRO A 40 -13.66 20.56 40.82
CA PRO A 40 -13.26 19.60 41.85
C PRO A 40 -11.76 19.76 42.11
N LYS A 41 -11.38 19.92 43.39
CA LYS A 41 -9.98 20.08 43.81
C LYS A 41 -9.17 18.87 43.33
N MET A 42 -8.27 19.07 42.36
CA MET A 42 -7.33 18.01 41.96
C MET A 42 -6.48 17.58 43.16
N PRO A 43 -6.27 16.28 43.39
CA PRO A 43 -5.45 15.80 44.49
C PRO A 43 -4.04 16.38 44.35
N LYS A 44 -3.48 16.89 45.46
CA LYS A 44 -2.12 17.45 45.46
C LYS A 44 -1.12 16.33 45.23
N ARG A 45 -0.07 16.62 44.45
CA ARG A 45 1.06 15.71 44.23
C ARG A 45 1.63 15.24 45.58
N PRO A 46 1.70 13.92 45.83
CA PRO A 46 2.36 13.39 47.02
C PRO A 46 3.84 13.80 47.08
N GLU A 47 4.35 14.07 48.27
CA GLU A 47 5.75 14.43 48.49
C GLU A 47 6.66 13.24 48.12
N GLY A 48 7.70 13.49 47.32
CA GLY A 48 8.61 12.46 46.80
C GLY A 48 8.23 11.89 45.41
N MET A 49 7.01 12.14 44.90
CA MET A 49 6.63 11.72 43.55
C MET A 49 7.14 12.71 42.50
N HIS A 50 7.90 12.25 41.50
CA HIS A 50 8.33 13.10 40.38
C HIS A 50 7.13 13.63 39.59
N ARG A 51 7.21 14.89 39.14
CA ARG A 51 6.09 15.61 38.51
C ARG A 51 5.56 14.90 37.26
N GLU A 52 6.46 14.33 36.47
CA GLU A 52 6.16 13.55 35.27
C GLU A 52 5.42 12.24 35.59
N VAL A 53 5.79 11.55 36.67
CA VAL A 53 5.14 10.31 37.12
C VAL A 53 3.72 10.60 37.59
N PHE A 54 3.53 11.66 38.39
CA PHE A 54 2.20 12.10 38.82
C PHE A 54 1.30 12.48 37.63
N ALA A 55 1.86 13.13 36.61
CA ALA A 55 1.13 13.53 35.42
C ALA A 55 0.65 12.31 34.59
N LEU A 56 1.48 11.26 34.46
CA LEU A 56 1.09 10.01 33.81
C LEU A 56 -0.06 9.33 34.55
N LEU A 57 0.04 9.19 35.87
CA LEU A 57 -0.98 8.52 36.69
C LEU A 57 -2.35 9.22 36.70
N TYR A 58 -2.41 10.54 36.63
CA TYR A 58 -3.67 11.28 36.80
C TYR A 58 -4.24 11.91 35.52
N ASN A 59 -3.41 12.24 34.53
CA ASN A 59 -3.90 12.80 33.26
C ASN A 59 -4.01 11.75 32.14
N ASP A 60 -3.27 10.64 32.19
CA ASP A 60 -3.13 9.71 31.06
C ASP A 60 -4.07 8.49 31.12
N ASN A 61 -4.75 8.27 32.25
CA ASN A 61 -5.72 7.17 32.42
C ASN A 61 -6.99 7.28 31.54
N LYS A 62 -7.09 8.27 30.66
CA LYS A 62 -8.26 8.48 29.79
C LYS A 62 -7.98 8.36 28.30
N ASP A 63 -6.72 8.39 27.87
CA ASP A 63 -6.37 8.37 26.45
C ASP A 63 -5.46 7.18 26.15
N ALA A 64 -5.95 6.22 25.35
CA ALA A 64 -5.16 5.09 24.91
C ALA A 64 -4.02 5.58 23.97
N PRO A 65 -2.80 5.04 24.10
CA PRO A 65 -1.68 5.48 23.27
C PRO A 65 -1.93 5.20 21.79
N PRO A 66 -1.49 6.10 20.88
CA PRO A 66 -1.73 5.95 19.45
C PRO A 66 -0.97 4.74 18.89
N LEU A 67 -1.68 3.91 18.13
CA LEU A 67 -1.15 2.68 17.51
C LEU A 67 -0.13 2.92 16.39
N PHE A 68 0.00 4.17 15.92
CA PHE A 68 0.90 4.53 14.83
C PHE A 68 1.88 5.63 15.24
N PRO A 69 3.17 5.51 14.88
CA PRO A 69 4.13 6.58 15.04
C PRO A 69 3.70 7.77 14.19
N THR A 70 3.38 8.89 14.84
CA THR A 70 3.12 10.15 14.13
C THR A 70 4.42 10.95 14.11
N ASP A 71 5.04 11.08 12.94
CA ASP A 71 6.23 11.93 12.71
C ASP A 71 5.84 13.42 12.70
N THR A 72 5.25 13.87 13.80
CA THR A 72 5.13 15.29 14.11
C THR A 72 6.08 15.52 15.27
N GLY A 73 7.20 16.20 15.04
CA GLY A 73 8.21 16.57 16.06
C GLY A 73 7.69 17.52 17.17
N GLN A 74 6.41 17.42 17.53
CA GLN A 74 5.77 18.09 18.65
C GLN A 74 5.15 16.99 19.51
N GLY A 75 5.49 16.97 20.81
CA GLY A 75 5.26 15.83 21.71
C GLY A 75 3.81 15.34 21.85
N TYR A 76 3.65 14.34 22.72
CA TYR A 76 2.47 13.48 22.90
C TYR A 76 1.09 14.19 22.98
N LYS A 77 1.04 15.47 23.36
CA LYS A 77 -0.19 16.28 23.31
C LYS A 77 -0.13 17.17 22.08
N GLN A 78 -0.84 16.78 21.02
CA GLN A 78 -1.09 17.64 19.86
C GLN A 78 -1.55 19.01 20.37
N LEU A 79 -0.68 20.03 20.30
CA LEU A 79 -1.12 21.41 20.54
C LEU A 79 -2.24 21.64 19.53
N LYS A 80 -3.47 21.90 20.02
CA LYS A 80 -4.64 22.21 19.19
C LYS A 80 -4.18 22.95 17.95
N ALA A 81 -4.44 22.36 16.77
CA ALA A 81 -3.94 22.88 15.50
C ALA A 81 -4.09 24.40 15.50
N LYS A 82 -2.96 25.13 15.46
CA LYS A 82 -2.97 26.59 15.39
C LYS A 82 -3.51 26.97 14.02
N LEU A 83 -4.84 26.92 13.87
CA LEU A 83 -5.59 27.39 12.73
C LEU A 83 -5.63 28.94 12.76
N GLY A 84 -4.46 29.56 12.92
CA GLY A 84 -4.31 30.99 12.71
C GLY A 84 -4.71 31.31 11.27
N MET A 85 -5.21 32.52 11.05
CA MET A 85 -5.81 33.04 9.79
C MET A 85 -4.83 33.11 8.60
N ARG A 86 -4.02 32.08 8.40
CA ARG A 86 -3.11 31.93 7.29
C ARG A 86 -3.95 31.71 6.05
N LYS A 87 -3.88 32.66 5.11
CA LYS A 87 -4.56 32.60 3.82
C LYS A 87 -4.35 31.20 3.21
N VAL A 88 -5.45 30.51 2.93
CA VAL A 88 -5.44 29.18 2.31
C VAL A 88 -4.67 29.29 1.00
N ARG A 89 -3.74 28.36 0.75
CA ARG A 89 -2.96 28.34 -0.49
C ARG A 89 -3.94 28.10 -1.65
N PRO A 90 -4.01 28.99 -2.66
CA PRO A 90 -4.94 28.82 -3.76
C PRO A 90 -4.53 27.63 -4.64
N TRP A 91 -5.53 26.84 -5.04
CA TRP A 91 -5.40 25.73 -5.97
C TRP A 91 -6.19 26.05 -7.23
N LYS A 92 -5.65 25.66 -8.39
CA LYS A 92 -6.29 25.81 -9.69
C LYS A 92 -6.27 24.46 -10.39
N TRP A 93 -7.37 24.13 -11.05
CA TRP A 93 -7.41 23.01 -12.00
C TRP A 93 -6.62 23.42 -13.23
N MET A 94 -5.46 22.81 -13.45
CA MET A 94 -4.54 23.22 -14.51
C MET A 94 -4.25 22.06 -15.46
N PRO A 95 -4.17 22.33 -16.78
CA PRO A 95 -3.65 21.36 -17.72
C PRO A 95 -2.16 21.13 -17.46
N PHE A 96 -1.70 19.91 -17.62
CA PHE A 96 -0.30 19.55 -17.60
C PHE A 96 -0.02 18.49 -18.66
N THR A 97 1.18 18.55 -19.23
CA THR A 97 1.70 17.52 -20.12
C THR A 97 2.71 16.71 -19.33
N ASN A 98 2.70 15.39 -19.47
CA ASN A 98 3.71 14.53 -18.86
C ASN A 98 4.86 14.30 -19.84
N PRO A 99 6.07 14.88 -19.61
CA PRO A 99 7.21 14.72 -20.50
C PRO A 99 7.67 13.27 -20.68
N ALA A 100 7.31 12.40 -19.73
CA ALA A 100 7.58 10.98 -19.81
C ALA A 100 6.78 10.24 -20.89
N ARG A 101 5.72 10.86 -21.44
CA ARG A 101 4.90 10.28 -22.52
C ARG A 101 5.28 10.88 -23.87
N LYS A 102 5.18 10.06 -24.92
CA LYS A 102 5.48 10.46 -26.31
C LYS A 102 4.26 10.87 -27.12
N ASP A 103 3.06 10.72 -26.57
CA ASP A 103 1.77 10.93 -27.24
C ASP A 103 1.24 12.36 -27.12
N GLY A 104 1.94 13.24 -26.40
CA GLY A 104 1.51 14.63 -26.20
C GLY A 104 0.20 14.79 -25.42
N ALA A 105 -0.24 13.75 -24.70
CA ALA A 105 -1.50 13.77 -23.98
C ALA A 105 -1.50 14.85 -22.87
N VAL A 106 -2.52 15.70 -22.89
CA VAL A 106 -2.75 16.75 -21.90
C VAL A 106 -3.74 16.25 -20.85
N PHE A 107 -3.29 16.20 -19.60
CA PHE A 107 -4.11 15.83 -18.45
C PHE A 107 -4.39 17.05 -17.59
N HIS A 108 -5.29 16.93 -16.63
CA HIS A 108 -5.59 18.00 -15.69
C HIS A 108 -5.49 17.50 -14.26
N HIS A 109 -4.92 18.31 -13.36
CA HIS A 109 -4.95 18.05 -11.93
C HIS A 109 -4.93 19.35 -11.12
N TRP A 110 -5.32 19.25 -9.85
CA TRP A 110 -5.25 20.36 -8.92
C TRP A 110 -3.79 20.68 -8.59
N ARG A 111 -3.34 21.88 -8.97
CA ARG A 111 -2.01 22.40 -8.63
C ARG A 111 -2.12 23.69 -7.84
N ARG A 112 -1.11 23.95 -7.03
CA ARG A 112 -0.96 25.25 -6.36
C ARG A 112 -0.59 26.29 -7.41
N VAL A 113 -1.15 27.49 -7.29
CA VAL A 113 -0.85 28.60 -8.23
C VAL A 113 0.65 28.92 -8.26
N ALA A 114 1.36 28.78 -7.14
CA ALA A 114 2.81 28.98 -7.07
C ALA A 114 3.65 27.92 -7.82
N ASP A 115 3.05 26.79 -8.21
CA ASP A 115 3.74 25.66 -8.85
C ASP A 115 3.43 25.55 -10.35
N GLU A 116 2.82 26.57 -10.97
CA GLU A 116 2.36 26.56 -12.37
C GLU A 116 3.49 26.28 -13.37
N ALA A 117 4.67 26.89 -13.19
CA ALA A 117 5.81 26.73 -14.10
C ALA A 117 6.65 25.46 -13.84
N LYS A 118 6.28 24.61 -12.88
CA LYS A 118 7.09 23.43 -12.55
C LYS A 118 6.74 22.26 -13.46
N GLU A 119 7.78 21.64 -14.02
CA GLU A 119 7.67 20.36 -14.72
C GLU A 119 6.91 19.34 -13.86
N TYR A 120 6.22 18.40 -14.51
CA TYR A 120 5.44 17.39 -13.82
C TYR A 120 6.35 16.54 -12.89
N PRO A 121 6.20 16.62 -11.55
CA PRO A 121 7.18 16.05 -10.62
C PRO A 121 7.34 14.54 -10.71
N PHE A 122 6.32 13.84 -11.25
CA PHE A 122 6.35 12.40 -11.38
C PHE A 122 6.97 11.91 -12.69
N ALA A 123 7.28 12.80 -13.64
CA ALA A 123 7.93 12.43 -14.90
C ALA A 123 9.29 11.76 -14.66
N LYS A 124 10.04 12.23 -13.65
CA LYS A 124 11.33 11.67 -13.23
C LYS A 124 11.27 10.22 -12.74
N PHE A 125 10.07 9.72 -12.38
CA PHE A 125 9.90 8.34 -11.92
C PHE A 125 9.61 7.36 -13.06
N ASN A 126 9.45 7.84 -14.30
CA ASN A 126 9.32 6.96 -15.45
C ASN A 126 10.66 6.31 -15.80
N LYS A 127 11.04 5.28 -15.04
CA LYS A 127 12.20 4.45 -15.33
C LYS A 127 11.83 3.40 -16.37
N GLN A 128 12.51 3.43 -17.50
CA GLN A 128 12.31 2.49 -18.61
C GLN A 128 13.31 1.34 -18.49
N VAL A 129 12.84 0.10 -18.72
CA VAL A 129 13.71 -1.07 -18.68
C VAL A 129 14.42 -1.21 -20.04
N PRO A 130 15.76 -1.28 -20.10
CA PRO A 130 16.46 -1.47 -21.35
C PRO A 130 16.22 -2.90 -21.86
N ILE A 131 15.49 -3.04 -22.96
CA ILE A 131 15.22 -4.34 -23.60
C ILE A 131 16.30 -4.60 -24.65
N PRO A 132 16.99 -5.76 -24.62
CA PRO A 132 17.97 -6.12 -25.64
C PRO A 132 17.32 -6.18 -27.04
N SER A 133 18.04 -5.74 -28.05
CA SER A 133 17.72 -5.96 -29.46
C SER A 133 18.69 -6.96 -30.07
N TYR A 134 18.24 -7.70 -31.08
CA TYR A 134 19.05 -8.65 -31.82
C TYR A 134 18.87 -8.46 -33.33
N SER A 135 19.90 -8.80 -34.09
CA SER A 135 19.86 -8.82 -35.55
C SER A 135 19.45 -10.19 -36.09
N ASP A 136 19.08 -10.22 -37.37
CA ASP A 136 18.76 -11.45 -38.11
C ASP A 136 19.88 -12.50 -38.03
N ALA A 137 21.13 -12.05 -38.18
CA ALA A 137 22.29 -12.93 -38.09
C ALA A 137 22.43 -13.54 -36.68
N GLN A 138 22.24 -12.74 -35.63
CA GLN A 138 22.28 -13.22 -34.24
C GLN A 138 21.16 -14.21 -33.97
N TYR A 139 19.97 -13.96 -34.52
CA TYR A 139 18.84 -14.88 -34.37
C TYR A 139 19.14 -16.24 -35.00
N LEU A 140 19.60 -16.25 -36.25
CA LEU A 140 19.90 -17.48 -36.99
C LEU A 140 21.04 -18.27 -36.36
N GLN A 141 22.07 -17.60 -35.84
CA GLN A 141 23.24 -18.28 -35.28
C GLN A 141 23.02 -18.80 -33.85
N HIS A 142 22.26 -18.08 -33.03
CA HIS A 142 22.26 -18.34 -31.58
C HIS A 142 20.87 -18.43 -30.93
N LEU A 143 19.80 -17.93 -31.56
CA LEU A 143 18.49 -17.81 -30.91
C LEU A 143 17.42 -18.76 -31.47
N GLN A 144 17.77 -19.63 -32.42
CA GLN A 144 16.86 -20.65 -32.94
C GLN A 144 16.41 -21.59 -31.81
N SER A 145 15.16 -22.05 -31.90
CA SER A 145 14.56 -22.95 -30.93
C SER A 145 13.51 -23.81 -31.63
N GLU A 146 13.40 -25.07 -31.21
CA GLU A 146 12.42 -26.02 -31.75
C GLU A 146 10.99 -25.63 -31.38
N THR A 147 10.79 -25.00 -30.23
CA THR A 147 9.47 -24.65 -29.69
C THR A 147 9.07 -23.21 -29.97
N TRP A 148 9.96 -22.37 -30.50
CA TRP A 148 9.73 -20.94 -30.71
C TRP A 148 10.13 -20.50 -32.11
N THR A 149 9.18 -19.88 -32.81
CA THR A 149 9.45 -19.25 -34.10
C THR A 149 10.07 -17.87 -33.93
N ARG A 150 10.68 -17.35 -35.01
CA ARG A 150 11.20 -15.99 -35.05
C ARG A 150 10.10 -14.96 -34.82
N ALA A 151 8.98 -15.10 -35.52
CA ALA A 151 7.86 -14.18 -35.42
C ALA A 151 7.28 -14.12 -33.99
N GLU A 152 7.19 -15.24 -33.28
CA GLU A 152 6.79 -15.26 -31.87
C GLU A 152 7.82 -14.58 -30.96
N THR A 153 9.12 -14.79 -31.23
CA THR A 153 10.19 -14.17 -30.44
C THR A 153 10.23 -12.65 -30.67
N ASP A 154 10.03 -12.20 -31.91
CA ASP A 154 9.94 -10.78 -32.26
C ASP A 154 8.72 -10.14 -31.58
N HIS A 155 7.57 -10.83 -31.60
CA HIS A 155 6.35 -10.39 -30.93
C HIS A 155 6.54 -10.28 -29.41
N LEU A 156 7.19 -11.27 -28.78
CA LEU A 156 7.54 -11.23 -27.36
C LEU A 156 8.38 -10.01 -27.00
N PHE A 157 9.40 -9.69 -27.81
CA PHE A 157 10.28 -8.55 -27.58
C PHE A 157 9.61 -7.20 -27.90
N ASP A 158 8.63 -7.17 -28.81
CA ASP A 158 7.77 -6.00 -29.00
C ASP A 158 6.88 -5.74 -27.78
N LEU A 159 6.20 -6.77 -27.27
CA LEU A 159 5.40 -6.67 -26.05
C LEU A 159 6.25 -6.28 -24.84
N ALA A 160 7.47 -6.83 -24.73
CA ALA A 160 8.43 -6.47 -23.67
C ALA A 160 8.77 -4.97 -23.67
N ARG A 161 8.97 -4.37 -24.85
CA ARG A 161 9.24 -2.93 -25.02
C ARG A 161 8.02 -2.06 -24.75
N ARG A 162 6.82 -2.53 -25.11
CA ARG A 162 5.58 -1.77 -24.95
C ARG A 162 5.03 -1.79 -23.53
N PHE A 163 5.31 -2.86 -22.78
CA PHE A 163 4.73 -3.11 -21.45
C PHE A 163 5.78 -3.23 -20.34
N ASP A 164 7.00 -2.77 -20.55
CA ASP A 164 8.08 -2.72 -19.53
C ASP A 164 8.29 -4.07 -18.79
N LEU A 165 8.31 -5.18 -19.53
CA LEU A 165 8.43 -6.55 -18.98
C LEU A 165 7.36 -6.97 -17.96
N ARG A 166 6.18 -6.35 -18.00
CA ARG A 166 5.02 -6.80 -17.21
C ARG A 166 4.44 -8.06 -17.85
N PHE A 167 5.05 -9.21 -17.57
CA PHE A 167 4.69 -10.50 -18.20
C PHE A 167 3.20 -10.88 -18.06
N GLY A 168 2.52 -10.47 -16.98
CA GLY A 168 1.07 -10.67 -16.86
C GLY A 168 0.27 -9.93 -17.94
N VAL A 169 0.63 -8.67 -18.23
CA VAL A 169 0.03 -7.88 -19.31
C VAL A 169 0.46 -8.42 -20.67
N MET A 170 1.72 -8.82 -20.81
CA MET A 170 2.22 -9.39 -22.06
C MET A 170 1.48 -10.69 -22.42
N ARG A 171 1.18 -11.54 -21.43
CA ARG A 171 0.39 -12.76 -21.62
C ARG A 171 -1.07 -12.45 -21.98
N ASP A 172 -1.67 -11.46 -21.33
CA ASP A 172 -3.02 -10.99 -21.65
C ASP A 172 -3.13 -10.46 -23.09
N ARG A 173 -2.11 -9.73 -23.55
CA ARG A 173 -2.04 -9.12 -24.89
C ARG A 173 -1.36 -9.99 -25.94
N TRP A 174 -1.15 -11.27 -25.64
CA TRP A 174 -0.56 -12.20 -26.59
C TRP A 174 -1.50 -12.37 -27.79
N ASP A 175 -0.96 -12.28 -29.01
CA ASP A 175 -1.76 -12.44 -30.23
C ASP A 175 -2.09 -13.91 -30.50
N VAL A 176 -3.14 -14.40 -29.83
CA VAL A 176 -3.65 -15.78 -29.98
C VAL A 176 -4.21 -16.01 -31.39
N GLY A 177 -4.66 -14.96 -32.10
CA GLY A 177 -5.14 -15.09 -33.47
C GLY A 177 -4.03 -15.46 -34.44
N ARG A 178 -2.86 -14.82 -34.28
CA ARG A 178 -1.67 -15.10 -35.10
C ARG A 178 -0.86 -16.30 -34.60
N PHE A 179 -0.85 -16.56 -33.30
CA PHE A 179 -0.09 -17.63 -32.66
C PHE A 179 -0.99 -18.49 -31.77
N PRO A 180 -1.88 -19.30 -32.37
CA PRO A 180 -2.94 -20.00 -31.64
C PRO A 180 -2.46 -21.19 -30.80
N LYS A 181 -1.34 -21.83 -31.17
CA LYS A 181 -0.78 -22.96 -30.43
C LYS A 181 0.75 -22.96 -30.47
N PRO A 182 1.41 -23.44 -29.39
CA PRO A 182 0.82 -23.76 -28.09
C PRO A 182 0.39 -22.50 -27.33
N ASP A 183 -0.61 -22.61 -26.45
CA ASP A 183 -0.98 -21.51 -25.56
C ASP A 183 0.17 -21.25 -24.59
N ARG A 184 0.84 -20.10 -24.76
CA ARG A 184 2.06 -19.79 -24.01
C ARG A 184 1.69 -19.37 -22.61
N SER A 185 2.21 -20.04 -21.59
CA SER A 185 2.08 -19.61 -20.21
C SER A 185 2.99 -18.41 -19.91
N ILE A 186 2.79 -17.74 -18.76
CA ILE A 186 3.67 -16.65 -18.31
C ILE A 186 5.11 -17.15 -18.17
N GLU A 187 5.25 -18.40 -17.74
CA GLU A 187 6.51 -19.11 -17.51
C GLU A 187 7.23 -19.30 -18.85
N ASP A 188 6.52 -19.71 -19.90
CA ASP A 188 7.12 -19.90 -21.23
C ASP A 188 7.61 -18.56 -21.82
N LEU A 189 6.84 -17.48 -21.63
CA LEU A 189 7.27 -16.15 -22.06
C LEU A 189 8.53 -15.70 -21.33
N LYS A 190 8.61 -15.92 -20.01
CA LYS A 190 9.78 -15.58 -19.19
C LYS A 190 10.99 -16.42 -19.58
N GLU A 191 10.81 -17.72 -19.71
CA GLU A 191 11.84 -18.67 -20.11
C GLU A 191 12.49 -18.25 -21.42
N ARG A 192 11.66 -17.99 -22.44
CA ARG A 192 12.16 -17.54 -23.74
C ARG A 192 12.89 -16.20 -23.65
N TYR A 193 12.30 -15.22 -22.95
CA TYR A 193 12.90 -13.89 -22.82
C TYR A 193 14.27 -13.92 -22.14
N TYR A 194 14.38 -14.60 -21.00
CA TYR A 194 15.62 -14.67 -20.22
C TYR A 194 16.69 -15.54 -20.90
N ASN A 195 16.28 -16.60 -21.60
CA ASN A 195 17.18 -17.41 -22.41
C ASN A 195 17.81 -16.55 -23.52
N VAL A 196 17.00 -15.86 -24.33
CA VAL A 196 17.50 -14.97 -25.39
C VAL A 196 18.38 -13.85 -24.81
N SER A 197 17.95 -13.22 -23.72
CA SER A 197 18.72 -12.15 -23.06
C SER A 197 20.08 -12.66 -22.56
N THR A 198 20.13 -13.87 -22.00
CA THR A 198 21.37 -14.52 -21.55
C THR A 198 22.30 -14.82 -22.71
N ILE A 199 21.79 -15.37 -23.82
CA ILE A 199 22.58 -15.66 -25.01
C ILE A 199 23.16 -14.38 -25.60
N LEU A 200 22.36 -13.33 -25.75
CA LEU A 200 22.82 -12.03 -26.26
C LEU A 200 23.89 -11.41 -25.36
N THR A 201 23.77 -11.56 -24.05
CA THR A 201 24.77 -11.07 -23.09
C THR A 201 26.10 -11.82 -23.24
N LYS A 202 26.06 -13.14 -23.47
CA LYS A 202 27.25 -13.96 -23.74
C LYS A 202 27.92 -13.59 -25.07
N VAL A 203 27.14 -13.47 -26.15
CA VAL A 203 27.64 -13.16 -27.51
C VAL A 203 28.26 -11.77 -27.59
N LYS A 204 27.74 -10.79 -26.83
CA LYS A 204 28.30 -9.43 -26.79
C LYS A 204 29.63 -9.32 -26.05
N GLY A 205 30.20 -10.45 -25.62
CA GLY A 205 31.53 -10.54 -25.05
C GLY A 205 31.60 -10.18 -23.58
N GLY A 206 30.73 -10.78 -22.75
CA GLY A 206 30.94 -11.10 -21.31
C GLY A 206 31.50 -10.05 -20.34
N GLY A 207 31.72 -8.81 -20.76
CA GLY A 207 32.45 -7.78 -20.00
C GLY A 207 31.56 -6.83 -19.21
N SER A 208 30.24 -7.03 -19.24
CA SER A 208 29.35 -6.34 -18.32
C SER A 208 29.17 -7.19 -17.06
N ASP A 209 29.38 -6.57 -15.91
CA ASP A 209 29.11 -6.97 -14.52
C ASP A 209 27.64 -7.39 -14.24
N GLY A 210 26.88 -7.72 -15.28
CA GLY A 210 25.49 -8.13 -15.24
C GLY A 210 25.40 -9.61 -14.86
N LYS A 211 24.91 -9.88 -13.65
CA LYS A 211 24.54 -11.23 -13.23
C LYS A 211 23.68 -11.91 -14.30
N ILE A 212 24.17 -13.03 -14.81
CA ILE A 212 23.39 -13.90 -15.69
C ILE A 212 22.22 -14.42 -14.86
N TYR A 213 21.02 -13.97 -15.20
CA TYR A 213 19.80 -14.42 -14.55
C TYR A 213 19.30 -15.69 -15.23
N VAL A 214 19.35 -16.81 -14.51
CA VAL A 214 18.79 -18.08 -14.95
C VAL A 214 17.36 -18.18 -14.40
N PHE A 215 16.39 -18.26 -15.30
CA PHE A 215 15.00 -18.47 -14.95
C PHE A 215 14.67 -19.96 -15.03
N ASP A 216 14.27 -20.56 -13.91
CA ASP A 216 13.81 -21.95 -13.84
C ASP A 216 12.28 -21.98 -13.97
N ALA A 217 11.81 -22.27 -15.18
CA ALA A 217 10.39 -22.33 -15.49
C ALA A 217 9.68 -23.49 -14.77
N ASP A 218 10.33 -24.64 -14.64
CA ASP A 218 9.77 -25.82 -13.99
C ASP A 218 9.62 -25.64 -12.48
N HIS A 219 10.57 -24.96 -11.84
CA HIS A 219 10.44 -24.54 -10.46
C HIS A 219 9.25 -23.59 -10.27
N GLU A 220 9.12 -22.56 -11.12
CA GLU A 220 8.03 -21.60 -11.01
C GLU A 220 6.65 -22.23 -11.27
N ARG A 221 6.54 -23.14 -12.24
CA ARG A 221 5.31 -23.94 -12.47
C ARG A 221 4.93 -24.75 -11.24
N ARG A 222 5.88 -25.52 -10.67
CA ARG A 222 5.64 -26.34 -9.47
C ARG A 222 5.26 -25.49 -8.25
N ARG A 223 5.95 -24.36 -8.06
CA ARG A 223 5.63 -23.39 -6.99
C ARG A 223 4.20 -22.87 -7.13
N LYS A 224 3.79 -22.46 -8.34
CA LYS A 224 2.42 -21.98 -8.60
C LYS A 224 1.38 -23.07 -8.40
N GLU A 225 1.67 -24.30 -8.80
CA GLU A 225 0.78 -25.43 -8.59
C GLU A 225 0.56 -25.69 -7.09
N GLN A 226 1.62 -25.68 -6.27
CA GLN A 226 1.50 -25.81 -4.82
C GLN A 226 0.68 -24.69 -4.19
N LEU A 227 0.90 -23.44 -4.62
CA LEU A 227 0.12 -22.29 -4.13
C LEU A 227 -1.35 -22.41 -4.52
N LYS A 228 -1.64 -22.85 -5.74
CA LYS A 228 -3.00 -23.10 -6.21
C LYS A 228 -3.68 -24.20 -5.39
N ARG A 229 -2.97 -25.31 -5.12
CA ARG A 229 -3.48 -26.38 -4.25
C ARG A 229 -3.81 -25.88 -2.85
N LEU A 230 -3.01 -24.97 -2.28
CA LEU A 230 -3.26 -24.36 -0.98
C LEU A 230 -4.47 -23.40 -1.02
N TYR A 231 -4.58 -22.62 -2.09
CA TYR A 231 -5.66 -21.65 -2.29
C TYR A 231 -7.02 -22.33 -2.51
N ASP A 232 -7.03 -23.44 -3.26
CA ASP A 232 -8.23 -24.21 -3.59
C ASP A 232 -8.62 -25.22 -2.47
N ARG A 233 -7.99 -25.16 -1.29
CA ARG A 233 -8.30 -26.09 -0.18
C ARG A 233 -9.74 -25.89 0.32
N THR A 234 -10.45 -27.00 0.46
CA THR A 234 -11.80 -27.01 1.05
C THR A 234 -11.71 -27.04 2.58
N PRO A 235 -12.74 -26.57 3.31
CA PRO A 235 -12.79 -26.67 4.77
C PRO A 235 -12.68 -28.12 5.27
N GLU A 236 -13.27 -29.08 4.54
CA GLU A 236 -13.19 -30.52 4.86
C GLU A 236 -11.74 -31.03 4.80
N GLN A 237 -10.99 -30.65 3.76
CA GLN A 237 -9.57 -30.99 3.64
C GLN A 237 -8.72 -30.39 4.76
N ILE A 238 -9.08 -29.19 5.23
CA ILE A 238 -8.39 -28.54 6.35
C ILE A 238 -8.65 -29.29 7.66
N GLU A 239 -9.89 -29.71 7.90
CA GLU A 239 -10.25 -30.48 9.09
C GLU A 239 -9.59 -31.87 9.07
N GLU A 240 -9.57 -32.55 7.93
CA GLU A 240 -8.88 -33.83 7.75
C GLU A 240 -7.37 -33.69 7.99
N GLU A 241 -6.72 -32.66 7.44
CA GLU A 241 -5.29 -32.38 7.66
C GLU A 241 -5.01 -32.11 9.15
N GLN A 242 -5.88 -31.37 9.84
CA GLN A 242 -5.75 -31.14 11.30
C GLN A 242 -5.88 -32.43 12.09
N ASN A 243 -6.83 -33.30 11.73
CA ASN A 243 -7.02 -34.60 12.37
C ASN A 243 -5.80 -35.50 12.17
N LEU A 244 -5.26 -35.57 10.95
CA LEU A 244 -4.05 -36.32 10.63
C LEU A 244 -2.82 -35.80 11.39
N LEU A 245 -2.66 -34.48 11.51
CA LEU A 245 -1.58 -33.88 12.30
C LEU A 245 -1.70 -34.22 13.79
N ASN A 246 -2.92 -34.25 14.33
CA ASN A 246 -3.16 -34.64 15.71
C ASN A 246 -2.82 -36.12 15.95
N GLU A 247 -3.22 -37.02 15.04
CA GLU A 247 -2.87 -38.44 15.10
C GLU A 247 -1.35 -38.66 14.97
N LEU A 248 -0.69 -37.94 14.07
CA LEU A 248 0.77 -38.01 13.90
C LEU A 248 1.49 -37.61 15.19
N ARG A 249 1.07 -36.52 15.85
CA ARG A 249 1.62 -36.12 17.17
C ARG A 249 1.41 -37.18 18.24
N LYS A 250 0.24 -37.84 18.27
CA LYS A 250 -0.03 -38.93 19.22
C LYS A 250 0.93 -40.11 18.99
N ILE A 251 1.19 -40.46 17.73
CA ILE A 251 2.13 -41.54 17.38
C ILE A 251 3.57 -41.16 17.75
N GLU A 252 4.00 -39.94 17.44
CA GLU A 252 5.34 -39.46 17.80
C GLU A 252 5.55 -39.44 19.32
N ALA A 253 4.54 -39.05 20.10
CA ALA A 253 4.60 -39.09 21.56
C ALA A 253 4.74 -40.53 22.07
N ARG A 254 3.96 -41.47 21.55
CA ARG A 254 4.04 -42.91 21.91
C ARG A 254 5.35 -43.57 21.51
N LYS A 255 6.00 -43.11 20.44
CA LYS A 255 7.30 -43.64 19.98
C LYS A 255 8.48 -43.11 20.79
N LYS A 256 8.25 -42.06 21.60
CA LYS A 256 9.27 -41.38 22.40
C LYS A 256 9.30 -41.88 23.85
N GLU A 257 8.25 -42.56 24.31
CA GLU A 257 8.26 -43.47 25.47
C GLU A 257 8.94 -44.80 25.11
#